data_AF-X1Q8Q9-F1
#
_entry.id   AF-X1Q8Q9-F1
#
_cell.length_a   1.000
_cell.length_b   1.000
_cell.length_c   1.000
_cell.angle_alpha   90.00
_cell.angle_beta   90.00
_cell.angle_gamma   90.00
#
_symmetry.space_group_name_H-M   'P 1'
#
loop_
_entity.id
_entity.type
_entity.pdbx_description
1 polymer ?
#
loop_
_entity_poly.entity_id
_entity_poly.type
_entity_poly.pdbx_seq_one_letter_code
_entity_poly.pdbx_strand_id
1 'polypeptide(L)'
;QLLSKHADVLDDKISRAMALLRNAQLISSQEALFLLSHLRMGINMHDHMGASTPAIDRLAESQKGSGTDKTPGTSIATINRLFMLTLPAHLQLNYGKPLDPAHRDVLRAKIICSTLSG
;
A
#
# COMPACT_ATOMS: atom_id res chain seq x y z
N GLN A 1 3.16 6.23 29.49
CA GLN A 1 3.11 7.42 28.61
C GLN A 1 4.04 7.36 27.38
N LEU A 2 5.09 6.53 27.33
CA LEU A 2 5.94 6.38 26.13
C LEU A 2 5.33 5.45 25.06
N LEU A 3 4.75 4.31 25.47
CA LEU A 3 4.14 3.32 24.56
C LEU A 3 2.97 3.89 23.75
N SER A 4 2.16 4.78 24.33
CA SER A 4 1.06 5.46 23.63
C SER A 4 1.57 6.33 22.47
N LYS A 5 2.65 7.08 22.68
CA LYS A 5 3.25 7.94 21.63
C LYS A 5 3.74 7.13 20.43
N HIS A 6 4.24 5.92 20.65
CA HIS A 6 4.70 5.06 19.55
C HIS A 6 3.54 4.50 18.71
N ALA A 7 2.42 4.17 19.36
CA ALA A 7 1.20 3.76 18.67
C ALA A 7 0.60 4.91 17.85
N ASP A 8 0.55 6.12 18.42
CA ASP A 8 0.05 7.31 17.73
C ASP A 8 0.87 7.63 16.47
N VAL A 9 2.21 7.57 16.57
CA VAL A 9 3.12 7.81 15.43
C VAL A 9 2.97 6.72 14.37
N LEU A 10 2.78 5.46 14.78
CA LEU A 10 2.56 4.35 13.85
C LEU A 10 1.24 4.54 13.10
N ASP A 11 0.16 4.84 13.81
CA ASP A 11 -1.17 5.08 13.26
C ASP A 11 -1.16 6.20 12.22
N ASP A 12 -0.50 7.29 12.58
CA ASP A 12 -0.39 8.51 11.77
C ASP A 12 0.44 8.26 10.50
N LYS A 13 1.53 7.48 10.58
CA LYS A 13 2.31 7.05 9.41
C LYS A 13 1.50 6.16 8.47
N ILE A 14 0.78 5.19 9.01
CA ILE A 14 -0.03 4.25 8.22
C ILE A 14 -1.19 4.99 7.55
N SER A 15 -1.91 5.83 8.31
CA SER A 15 -3.03 6.64 7.79
C SER A 15 -2.58 7.54 6.65
N ARG A 16 -1.46 8.26 6.80
CA ARG A 16 -0.93 9.11 5.73
C ARG A 16 -0.49 8.31 4.52
N ALA A 17 0.19 7.19 4.71
CA ALA A 17 0.59 6.34 3.59
C ALA A 17 -0.63 5.85 2.81
N MET A 18 -1.67 5.43 3.52
CA MET A 18 -2.91 4.96 2.91
C MET A 18 -3.62 6.06 2.10
N ALA A 19 -3.75 7.26 2.68
CA ALA A 19 -4.40 8.39 2.04
C ALA A 19 -3.65 8.88 0.78
N LEU A 20 -2.32 8.99 0.87
CA LEU A 20 -1.48 9.38 -0.26
C LEU A 20 -1.56 8.37 -1.39
N LEU A 21 -1.48 7.07 -1.08
CA LEU A 21 -1.54 6.01 -2.08
C LEU A 21 -2.91 5.88 -2.76
N ARG A 22 -4.02 6.20 -2.08
CA ARG A 22 -5.38 6.15 -2.66
C ARG A 22 -5.72 7.32 -3.57
N ASN A 23 -5.15 8.49 -3.32
CA ASN A 23 -5.51 9.71 -4.04
C ASN A 23 -4.43 10.20 -5.03
N ALA A 24 -3.24 9.62 -5.01
CA ALA A 24 -2.13 10.06 -5.88
C ALA A 24 -2.53 10.01 -7.36
N GLN A 25 -2.22 11.07 -8.11
CA GLN A 25 -2.31 11.12 -9.57
C GLN A 25 -0.94 10.91 -10.24
N LEU A 26 0.12 11.24 -9.51
CA LEU A 26 1.52 11.03 -9.86
C LEU A 26 2.20 10.48 -8.62
N ILE A 27 3.00 9.43 -8.78
CA ILE A 27 3.80 8.89 -7.69
C ILE A 27 5.09 8.33 -8.27
N SER A 28 6.23 8.80 -7.78
CA SER A 28 7.52 8.26 -8.19
C SER A 28 7.71 6.83 -7.67
N SER A 29 8.68 6.09 -8.20
CA SER A 29 8.99 4.74 -7.69
C SER A 29 9.50 4.77 -6.26
N GLN A 30 10.23 5.82 -5.86
CA GLN A 30 10.78 5.94 -4.52
C GLN A 30 9.68 6.26 -3.49
N GLU A 31 8.76 7.17 -3.83
CA GLU A 31 7.60 7.47 -2.99
C GLU A 31 6.70 6.25 -2.83
N ALA A 32 6.38 5.56 -3.94
CA ALA A 32 5.58 4.34 -3.88
C ALA A 32 6.23 3.28 -2.99
N LEU A 33 7.54 3.06 -3.12
CA LEU A 33 8.27 2.10 -2.30
C LEU A 33 8.22 2.47 -0.82
N PHE A 34 8.40 3.75 -0.49
CA PHE A 34 8.36 4.24 0.88
C PHE A 34 6.98 4.07 1.51
N LEU A 35 5.91 4.49 0.82
CA LEU A 35 4.55 4.43 1.35
C LEU A 35 4.03 3.00 1.45
N LEU A 36 4.28 2.15 0.43
CA LEU A 36 3.93 0.73 0.49
C LEU A 36 4.67 0.00 1.61
N SER A 37 5.88 0.43 1.95
CA SER A 37 6.65 -0.15 3.07
C SER A 37 5.99 0.14 4.42
N HIS A 38 5.40 1.33 4.63
CA HIS A 38 4.63 1.63 5.83
C HIS A 38 3.39 0.74 5.97
N LEU A 39 2.65 0.53 4.87
CA LEU A 39 1.47 -0.35 4.89
C LEU A 39 1.87 -1.80 5.19
N ARG A 40 2.91 -2.31 4.50
CA ARG A 40 3.44 -3.66 4.74
C ARG A 40 3.94 -3.82 6.18
N MET A 41 4.64 -2.83 6.72
CA MET A 41 5.11 -2.86 8.10
C MET A 41 3.93 -2.91 9.08
N GLY A 42 2.89 -2.09 8.87
CA GLY A 42 1.68 -2.08 9.69
C GLY A 42 0.99 -3.45 9.74
N ILE A 43 0.78 -4.08 8.58
CA ILE A 43 0.19 -5.43 8.48
C ILE A 43 1.08 -6.45 9.20
N ASN A 44 2.40 -6.42 8.98
CA ASN A 44 3.31 -7.38 9.59
C ASN A 44 3.37 -7.23 11.13
N MET A 45 3.30 -6.00 11.64
CA MET A 45 3.22 -5.74 13.08
C MET A 45 1.91 -6.24 13.68
N HIS A 46 0.80 -6.13 12.95
CA HIS A 46 -0.48 -6.71 13.37
C HIS A 46 -0.40 -8.24 13.45
N ASP A 47 0.01 -8.87 12.35
CA ASP A 47 -0.04 -10.33 12.18
C ASP A 47 0.93 -11.07 13.11
N HIS A 48 2.10 -10.49 13.40
CA HIS A 48 3.15 -11.18 14.14
C HIS A 48 3.43 -10.61 15.53
N MET A 49 3.07 -9.36 15.80
CA MET A 49 3.36 -8.69 17.08
C MET A 49 2.09 -8.26 17.83
N GLY A 50 0.90 -8.51 17.27
CA GLY A 50 -0.37 -8.10 17.88
C GLY A 50 -0.53 -6.59 17.99
N ALA A 51 0.20 -5.81 17.19
CA ALA A 51 0.05 -4.36 17.17
C ALA A 51 -1.34 -4.01 16.60
N SER A 52 -2.05 -3.13 17.29
CA SER A 52 -3.35 -2.64 16.85
C SER A 52 -3.36 -1.12 17.01
N THR A 53 -3.76 -0.47 15.92
CA THR A 53 -4.04 0.96 15.86
C THR A 53 -5.27 1.12 14.96
N PRO A 54 -6.06 2.20 15.10
CA PRO A 54 -7.23 2.42 14.26
C PRO A 54 -6.97 2.29 12.75
N ALA A 55 -5.80 2.72 12.27
CA ALA A 55 -5.39 2.58 10.88
C ALA A 55 -5.08 1.13 10.48
N ILE A 56 -4.38 0.38 11.35
CA ILE A 56 -4.10 -1.05 11.15
C ILE A 56 -5.40 -1.84 11.14
N ASP A 57 -6.29 -1.56 12.09
CA ASP A 57 -7.56 -2.26 12.22
C ASP A 57 -8.42 -2.03 10.97
N ARG A 58 -8.49 -0.79 10.44
CA ARG A 58 -9.16 -0.50 9.16
C ARG A 58 -8.55 -1.27 7.98
N LEU A 59 -7.22 -1.44 7.93
CA LEU A 59 -6.55 -2.24 6.89
C LEU A 59 -6.92 -3.74 6.99
N ALA A 60 -7.02 -4.25 8.23
CA ALA A 60 -7.34 -5.64 8.53
C ALA A 60 -8.85 -5.94 8.38
N GLU A 61 -9.73 -5.00 8.71
CA GLU A 61 -11.19 -5.12 8.56
C GLU A 61 -11.60 -5.25 7.10
N SER A 62 -10.91 -4.54 6.19
CA SER A 62 -11.06 -4.74 4.74
C SER A 62 -10.65 -6.15 4.27
N GLN A 63 -10.06 -7.02 5.11
CA GLN A 63 -9.81 -8.43 4.80
C GLN A 63 -10.98 -9.35 5.16
N LYS A 64 -11.85 -8.95 6.08
CA LYS A 64 -12.87 -9.85 6.68
C LYS A 64 -14.15 -9.92 5.84
N GLY A 65 -13.98 -9.99 4.51
CA GLY A 65 -15.01 -10.46 3.59
C GLY A 65 -15.09 -11.99 3.66
N SER A 66 -16.29 -12.49 3.98
CA SER A 66 -16.75 -13.88 4.00
C SER A 66 -16.05 -14.81 3.00
N GLY A 67 -15.79 -16.05 3.42
CA GLY A 67 -15.23 -17.11 2.58
C GLY A 67 -15.91 -17.26 1.22
N THR A 68 -15.08 -17.69 0.27
CA THR A 68 -15.35 -18.12 -1.12
C THR A 68 -15.34 -17.10 -2.27
N ASP A 69 -15.01 -15.83 -2.06
CA ASP A 69 -14.61 -14.99 -3.20
C ASP A 69 -13.36 -14.14 -2.91
N LYS A 70 -12.39 -14.20 -3.83
CA LYS A 70 -11.03 -13.70 -3.67
C LYS A 70 -10.98 -12.21 -4.01
N THR A 71 -11.78 -11.39 -3.34
CA THR A 71 -11.66 -9.94 -3.44
C THR A 71 -10.39 -9.49 -2.73
N PRO A 72 -9.51 -8.72 -3.38
CA PRO A 72 -8.22 -8.37 -2.83
C PRO A 72 -8.39 -7.26 -1.79
N GLY A 73 -8.69 -7.63 -0.55
CA GLY A 73 -8.40 -6.74 0.56
C GLY A 73 -6.93 -6.31 0.52
N THR A 74 -6.56 -5.24 1.23
CA THR A 74 -5.16 -4.79 1.45
C THR A 74 -4.30 -5.80 2.25
N SER A 75 -4.16 -7.02 1.75
CA SER A 75 -3.35 -8.09 2.34
C SER A 75 -1.86 -7.85 2.10
N ILE A 76 -0.99 -8.52 2.86
CA ILE A 76 0.45 -8.51 2.60
C ILE A 76 0.79 -8.98 1.17
N ALA A 77 0.02 -9.93 0.63
CA ALA A 77 0.18 -10.42 -0.73
C ALA A 77 -0.18 -9.33 -1.76
N THR A 78 -1.24 -8.56 -1.51
CA THR A 78 -1.64 -7.42 -2.34
C THR A 78 -0.55 -6.34 -2.36
N ILE A 79 0.01 -6.00 -1.20
CA ILE A 79 1.10 -5.02 -1.09
C ILE A 79 2.37 -5.51 -1.79
N ASN A 80 2.75 -6.77 -1.60
CA ASN A 80 3.91 -7.36 -2.29
C ASN A 80 3.71 -7.38 -3.81
N ARG A 81 2.49 -7.65 -4.29
CA ARG A 81 2.15 -7.54 -5.70
C ARG A 81 2.30 -6.10 -6.21
N LEU A 82 1.84 -5.11 -5.45
CA LEU A 82 2.03 -3.70 -5.80
C LEU A 82 3.50 -3.35 -5.91
N PHE A 83 4.37 -3.79 -5.00
CA PHE A 83 5.82 -3.60 -5.15
C PHE A 83 6.34 -4.15 -6.48
N MET A 84 5.95 -5.38 -6.84
CA MET A 84 6.38 -5.97 -8.11
C MET A 84 5.84 -5.18 -9.30
N LEU A 85 4.56 -4.83 -9.32
CA LEU A 85 3.92 -4.19 -10.48
C LEU A 85 4.36 -2.74 -10.70
N THR A 86 4.86 -2.05 -9.67
CA THR A 86 5.12 -0.60 -9.69
C THR A 86 6.59 -0.24 -9.81
N LEU A 87 7.50 -1.21 -9.74
CA LEU A 87 8.93 -0.98 -9.96
C LEU A 87 9.19 -0.50 -11.40
N PRO A 88 10.18 0.40 -11.63
CA PRO A 88 10.43 1.00 -12.94
C PRO A 88 10.60 -0.01 -14.07
N ALA A 89 11.43 -1.04 -13.86
CA ALA A 89 11.70 -2.07 -14.85
C ALA A 89 10.46 -2.91 -15.18
N HIS A 90 9.66 -3.28 -14.18
CA HIS A 90 8.46 -4.08 -14.40
C HIS A 90 7.35 -3.28 -15.08
N LEU A 91 7.16 -2.01 -14.72
CA LEU A 91 6.26 -1.10 -15.43
C LEU A 91 6.65 -0.99 -16.92
N GLN A 92 7.95 -0.84 -17.17
CA GLN A 92 8.49 -0.71 -18.52
C GLN A 92 8.31 -1.99 -19.35
N LEU A 93 8.51 -3.17 -18.75
CA LEU A 93 8.32 -4.46 -19.41
C LEU A 93 6.84 -4.74 -19.68
N ASN A 94 5.96 -4.52 -18.70
CA ASN A 94 4.53 -4.83 -18.81
C ASN A 94 3.79 -3.92 -19.80
N TYR A 95 4.25 -2.69 -20.00
CA TYR A 95 3.62 -1.77 -20.95
C TYR A 95 4.03 -2.04 -22.41
N GLY A 96 5.15 -2.74 -22.65
CA GLY A 96 5.59 -3.16 -23.98
C GLY A 96 6.13 -2.06 -24.90
N LYS A 97 6.23 -0.81 -24.43
CA LYS A 97 6.82 0.33 -25.15
C LYS A 97 7.57 1.26 -24.19
N PRO A 98 8.64 1.96 -24.63
CA PRO A 98 9.35 2.94 -23.81
C PRO A 98 8.36 3.94 -23.19
N LEU A 99 8.37 4.04 -21.86
CA LEU A 99 7.57 5.02 -21.13
C LEU A 99 8.49 6.15 -20.70
N ASP A 100 8.08 7.40 -20.91
CA ASP A 100 8.75 8.53 -20.27
C ASP A 100 8.53 8.50 -18.74
N PRO A 101 9.36 9.22 -17.96
CA PRO A 101 9.25 9.23 -16.50
C PRO A 101 7.86 9.64 -15.97
N ALA A 102 7.24 10.66 -16.55
CA ALA A 102 5.95 11.16 -16.08
C ALA A 102 4.82 10.15 -16.34
N HIS A 103 4.80 9.53 -17.53
CA HIS A 103 3.85 8.47 -17.84
C HIS A 103 4.01 7.25 -16.92
N ARG A 104 5.25 6.87 -16.54
CA ARG A 104 5.46 5.80 -15.55
C ARG A 104 4.85 6.16 -14.20
N ASP A 105 4.99 7.41 -13.77
CA ASP A 105 4.48 7.89 -12.49
C ASP A 105 2.96 7.94 -12.47
N VAL A 106 2.32 8.36 -13.57
CA VAL A 106 0.85 8.28 -13.74
C VAL A 106 0.37 6.83 -13.70
N LEU A 107 1.00 5.94 -14.46
CA LEU A 107 0.61 4.52 -14.52
C LEU A 107 0.77 3.84 -13.15
N ARG A 108 1.87 4.13 -12.46
CA ARG A 108 2.11 3.67 -11.10
C ARG A 108 1.00 4.09 -10.16
N ALA A 109 0.66 5.38 -10.16
CA ALA A 109 -0.39 5.92 -9.33
C ALA A 109 -1.73 5.24 -9.62
N LYS A 110 -2.09 5.07 -10.89
CA LYS A 110 -3.32 4.37 -11.30
C LYS A 110 -3.39 2.93 -10.82
N ILE A 111 -2.32 2.15 -10.99
CA ILE A 111 -2.26 0.75 -10.54
C ILE A 111 -2.46 0.66 -9.02
N ILE A 112 -1.74 1.51 -8.28
CA ILE A 112 -1.83 1.56 -6.81
C ILE A 112 -3.24 1.95 -6.37
N CYS A 113 -3.77 3.08 -6.86
CA CYS A 113 -5.07 3.59 -6.44
C CYS A 113 -6.20 2.59 -6.73
N SER A 114 -6.19 1.99 -7.94
CA SER A 114 -7.23 1.03 -8.35
C SER A 114 -7.20 -0.25 -7.50
N THR A 115 -6.01 -0.67 -7.05
CA THR A 115 -5.85 -1.87 -6.21
C THR A 115 -6.24 -1.60 -4.75
N LEU A 116 -6.07 -0.37 -4.26
CA LEU A 116 -6.28 -0.01 -2.87
C LEU A 116 -7.66 0.62 -2.56
N SER A 117 -8.42 0.96 -3.60
CA SER A 117 -9.77 1.54 -3.49
C SER A 117 -10.89 0.53 -3.70
N GLY A 118 -10.56 -0.69 -4.14
CA GLY A 118 -11.48 -1.84 -4.17
C GLY A 118 -11.45 -2.60 -2.86
#